data_AF-A0A0Q3LAJ6-F1
#
_entry.id   AF-A0A0Q3LAJ6-F1
#
_cell.length_a   1.000
_cell.length_b   1.000
_cell.length_c   1.000
_cell.angle_alpha   90.00
_cell.angle_beta   90.00
_cell.angle_gamma   90.00
#
_symmetry.space_group_name_H-M   'P 1'
#
loop_
_entity.id
_entity.type
_entity.pdbx_description
1 polymer ?
#
loop_
_entity_poly.entity_id
_entity_poly.type
_entity_poly.pdbx_seq_one_letter_code
_entity_poly.pdbx_strand_id
1 'polypeptide(L)'
;MSRSSIESFARPGRSPGRTPLPYREDPMGHEPALSCYCGIKAPCWISWSPSNPGRRYNACLNAPSAGGGCGYFRWHDPPSNPFVLQFLLGLRGATRRLEDRDGE
;
A
#
# COMPACT_ATOMS: atom_id res chain seq x y z
N MET A 1 28.38 0.98 24.34
CA MET A 1 27.01 1.53 24.17
C MET A 1 26.99 2.31 22.87
N SER A 2 26.76 1.61 21.76
CA SER A 2 25.54 1.69 20.94
C SER A 2 25.24 3.09 20.40
N ARG A 3 25.55 3.30 19.12
CA ARG A 3 24.64 3.98 18.21
C ARG A 3 24.37 3.05 17.05
N SER A 4 23.15 2.52 17.11
CA SER A 4 22.50 1.57 16.22
C SER A 4 22.70 1.92 14.75
N SER A 5 23.35 0.99 14.04
CA SER A 5 23.29 0.90 12.58
C SER A 5 21.94 0.29 12.22
N ILE A 6 21.02 1.10 11.71
CA ILE A 6 19.87 0.61 10.92
C ILE A 6 19.83 1.44 9.66
N GLU A 7 20.88 1.33 8.85
CA GLU A 7 20.77 1.56 7.41
C GLU A 7 20.44 0.22 6.76
N SER A 8 19.15 -0.11 6.67
CA SER A 8 18.63 -1.03 5.66
C SER A 8 17.11 -1.04 5.67
N PHE A 9 16.50 -0.08 4.97
CA PHE A 9 15.27 -0.34 4.22
C PHE A 9 15.56 -0.15 2.73
N ALA A 10 16.70 -0.64 2.24
CA ALA A 10 16.81 -0.84 0.81
C ALA A 10 15.76 -1.91 0.42
N ARG A 11 14.96 -1.73 -0.63
CA ARG A 11 15.48 -1.29 -1.93
C ARG A 11 14.56 -0.31 -2.68
N PRO A 12 15.13 0.71 -3.34
CA PRO A 12 14.62 1.16 -4.62
C PRO A 12 14.90 0.04 -5.62
N GLY A 13 13.94 -0.87 -5.75
CA GLY A 13 13.96 -1.99 -6.68
C GLY A 13 12.65 -1.99 -7.46
N ARG A 14 12.77 -2.03 -8.78
CA ARG A 14 11.69 -2.05 -9.76
C ARG A 14 10.84 -3.32 -9.59
N SER A 15 9.85 -3.28 -8.69
CA SER A 15 8.85 -4.35 -8.55
C SER A 15 7.79 -4.20 -9.65
N PRO A 16 7.44 -5.27 -10.39
CA PRO A 16 6.35 -5.21 -11.36
C PRO A 16 5.04 -4.98 -10.60
N GLY A 17 4.48 -3.78 -10.71
CA GLY A 17 3.25 -3.40 -10.02
C GLY A 17 3.33 -2.17 -9.12
N ARG A 18 4.49 -1.48 -9.03
CA ARG A 18 4.52 -0.10 -8.49
C ARG A 18 3.80 0.80 -9.48
N THR A 19 2.60 1.27 -9.14
CA THR A 19 1.95 2.32 -9.91
C THR A 19 2.84 3.56 -9.89
N PRO A 20 2.93 4.30 -11.02
CA PRO A 20 3.68 5.55 -11.07
C PRO A 20 3.06 6.64 -10.19
N LEU A 21 1.88 6.40 -9.61
CA LEU A 21 1.22 7.33 -8.72
C LEU A 21 1.95 7.37 -7.36
N PRO A 22 2.63 8.48 -7.02
CA PRO A 22 3.19 8.65 -5.70
C PRO A 22 2.07 8.67 -4.66
N TYR A 23 2.38 8.26 -3.44
CA TYR A 23 1.55 8.57 -2.29
C TYR A 23 1.38 10.10 -2.24
N ARG A 24 0.16 10.59 -2.46
CA ARG A 24 -0.16 12.02 -2.32
C ARG A 24 -0.18 12.44 -0.85
N GLU A 25 -0.41 11.47 0.03
CA GLU A 25 -0.53 11.65 1.47
C GLU A 25 0.51 10.77 2.16
N ASP A 26 1.15 11.32 3.20
CA ASP A 26 2.05 10.54 4.06
C ASP A 26 1.26 9.39 4.71
N PRO A 27 1.68 8.11 4.56
CA PRO A 27 1.07 6.98 5.26
C PRO A 27 0.92 7.20 6.78
N MET A 28 1.82 7.97 7.39
CA MET A 28 1.79 8.30 8.82
C MET A 28 1.00 9.59 9.14
N GLY A 29 0.58 10.34 8.13
CA GLY A 29 -0.07 11.65 8.27
C GLY A 29 -1.59 11.62 8.50
N HIS A 30 -2.21 10.44 8.55
CA HIS A 30 -3.65 10.33 8.82
C HIS A 30 -3.98 10.70 10.28
N GLU A 31 -5.10 11.38 10.48
CA GLU A 31 -5.67 11.69 11.80
C GLU A 31 -7.13 11.20 11.90
N PRO A 32 -7.57 10.67 13.05
CA PRO A 32 -6.79 10.47 14.29
C PRO A 32 -5.73 9.36 14.15
N ALA A 33 -4.68 9.43 14.96
CA ALA A 33 -3.67 8.38 15.02
C ALA A 33 -4.28 7.03 15.43
N LEU A 34 -4.15 6.03 14.56
CA LEU A 34 -4.57 4.66 14.85
C LEU A 34 -3.36 3.82 15.28
N SER A 35 -3.33 3.36 16.53
CA SER A 35 -2.25 2.50 17.03
C SER A 35 -2.57 1.02 16.79
N CYS A 36 -1.54 0.25 16.37
CA CYS A 36 -1.62 -1.20 16.33
C CYS A 36 -1.50 -1.81 17.74
N TYR A 37 -1.64 -3.13 17.86
CA TYR A 37 -1.50 -3.82 19.16
C TYR A 37 -0.08 -3.78 19.76
N CYS A 38 0.92 -3.28 19.03
CA CYS A 38 2.25 -2.99 19.56
C CYS A 38 2.35 -1.60 20.21
N GLY A 39 1.28 -0.80 20.18
CA GLY A 39 1.28 0.59 20.66
C GLY A 39 1.93 1.61 19.70
N ILE A 40 2.23 1.21 18.46
CA ILE A 40 2.84 2.07 17.43
C ILE A 40 1.77 2.54 16.46
N LYS A 41 1.84 3.80 16.00
CA LYS A 41 0.94 4.33 14.95
C LYS A 41 1.04 3.46 13.70
N ALA A 42 -0.10 2.96 13.25
CA ALA A 42 -0.25 2.07 12.11
C ALA A 42 -0.34 2.88 10.82
N PRO A 43 0.66 2.81 9.92
CA PRO A 43 0.63 3.51 8.64
C PRO A 43 -0.61 3.16 7.81
N CYS A 44 -1.06 4.10 6.99
CA CYS A 44 -2.14 3.94 6.02
C CYS A 44 -1.58 3.55 4.65
N TRP A 45 -1.78 2.28 4.28
CA TRP A 45 -1.33 1.69 3.03
C TRP A 45 -2.43 1.67 1.98
N ILE A 46 -2.06 1.53 0.71
CA ILE A 46 -2.99 1.33 -0.41
C ILE A 46 -3.00 -0.14 -0.83
N SER A 47 -4.19 -0.74 -0.90
CA SER A 47 -4.38 -2.08 -1.45
C SER A 47 -4.27 -2.07 -2.98
N TRP A 48 -3.52 -3.04 -3.50
CA TRP A 48 -3.36 -3.26 -4.95
C TRP A 48 -3.98 -4.57 -5.41
N SER A 49 -4.74 -5.24 -4.54
CA SER A 49 -5.44 -6.47 -4.89
C SER A 49 -6.52 -6.20 -5.93
N PRO A 50 -6.85 -7.19 -6.77
CA PRO A 50 -7.97 -7.06 -7.72
C PRO A 50 -9.31 -6.77 -7.04
N SER A 51 -9.51 -7.26 -5.81
CA SER A 51 -10.76 -7.07 -5.06
C SER A 51 -10.90 -5.69 -4.41
N ASN A 52 -9.79 -5.01 -4.13
CA ASN A 52 -9.78 -3.70 -3.46
C ASN A 52 -8.70 -2.77 -4.06
N PRO A 53 -8.68 -2.52 -5.38
CA PRO A 53 -7.71 -1.64 -6.00
C PRO A 53 -7.85 -0.20 -5.48
N GLY A 54 -6.75 0.38 -5.01
CA GLY A 54 -6.70 1.76 -4.56
C GLY A 54 -7.28 2.02 -3.17
N ARG A 55 -7.90 1.03 -2.52
CA ARG A 55 -8.53 1.21 -1.20
C ARG A 55 -7.49 1.28 -0.09
N ARG A 56 -7.57 2.28 0.79
CA ARG A 56 -6.62 2.43 1.88
C ARG A 56 -6.97 1.59 3.12
N TYR A 57 -5.94 1.13 3.82
CA TYR A 57 -6.05 0.38 5.07
C TYR A 57 -4.90 0.71 6.03
N ASN A 58 -5.17 0.65 7.32
CA ASN A 58 -4.15 0.75 8.36
C ASN A 58 -3.70 -0.66 8.77
N ALA A 59 -2.40 -0.89 8.83
CA ALA A 59 -1.84 -2.15 9.31
C ALA A 59 -0.57 -1.93 10.15
N CYS A 60 -0.22 -2.92 10.97
CA CYS A 60 1.00 -2.86 11.76
C CYS A 60 2.24 -2.62 10.88
N LEU A 61 3.08 -1.65 11.25
CA LEU A 61 4.33 -1.33 10.54
C LEU A 61 5.28 -2.54 10.49
N ASN A 62 5.25 -3.39 11.51
CA ASN A 62 6.07 -4.60 11.60
C ASN A 62 5.50 -5.78 10.82
N ALA A 63 4.45 -5.59 10.01
CA ALA A 63 3.90 -6.63 9.15
C ALA A 63 4.63 -6.64 7.78
N PRO A 64 5.46 -7.65 7.47
CA PRO A 64 6.18 -7.71 6.19
C PRO A 64 5.26 -8.05 5.00
N SER A 65 4.17 -8.75 5.29
CA SER A 65 3.09 -9.19 4.39
C SER A 65 1.82 -9.34 5.24
N ALA A 66 0.63 -9.38 4.62
CA ALA A 66 -0.64 -9.69 5.31
C ALA A 66 -0.54 -11.05 6.04
N GLY A 67 -0.17 -11.05 7.31
CA GLY A 67 0.16 -12.25 8.08
C GLY A 67 1.33 -12.12 9.06
N GLY A 68 2.13 -11.04 8.99
CA GLY A 68 3.17 -10.73 9.98
C GLY A 68 2.81 -9.59 10.94
N GLY A 69 3.72 -9.26 11.86
CA GLY A 69 3.50 -8.26 12.89
C GLY A 69 2.49 -8.72 13.95
N CYS A 70 1.77 -7.78 14.57
CA CYS A 70 0.77 -8.10 15.60
C CYS A 70 -0.63 -8.44 15.04
N GLY A 71 -0.80 -8.49 13.72
CA GLY A 71 -2.10 -8.79 13.10
C GLY A 71 -3.13 -7.65 13.10
N TYR A 72 -2.75 -6.45 13.57
CA TYR A 72 -3.63 -5.28 13.44
C TYR A 72 -3.89 -4.94 11.96
N PHE A 73 -5.16 -4.86 11.61
CA PHE A 73 -5.63 -4.47 10.28
C PHE A 73 -6.98 -3.75 10.39
N ARG A 74 -7.16 -2.64 9.66
CA ARG A 74 -8.44 -1.95 9.54
C ARG A 74 -8.54 -1.26 8.19
N TRP A 75 -9.69 -1.36 7.54
CA TRP A 75 -9.97 -0.54 6.36
C TRP A 75 -10.10 0.94 6.76
N HIS A 76 -9.36 1.81 6.07
CA HIS A 76 -9.44 3.26 6.25
C HIS A 76 -10.60 3.83 5.44
N ASP A 77 -10.65 3.48 4.15
CA ASP A 77 -11.75 3.85 3.28
C ASP A 77 -12.89 2.83 3.34
N PRO A 78 -14.16 3.24 3.15
CA PRO A 78 -15.26 2.32 2.90
C PRO A 78 -15.01 1.51 1.60
N PRO A 79 -15.71 0.38 1.41
CA PRO A 79 -15.64 -0.32 0.13
C PRO A 79 -16.11 0.61 -0.99
N SER A 80 -15.39 0.59 -2.12
CA SER A 80 -15.77 1.37 -3.30
C SER A 80 -16.91 0.68 -4.07
N ASN A 81 -17.57 1.44 -4.92
CA ASN A 81 -18.61 0.93 -5.82
C ASN A 81 -18.01 -0.14 -6.78
N PRO A 82 -18.66 -1.31 -6.97
CA PRO A 82 -18.23 -2.33 -7.93
C PRO A 82 -17.90 -1.80 -9.33
N PHE A 83 -18.66 -0.82 -9.84
CA PHE A 83 -18.39 -0.16 -11.12
C PHE A 83 -17.02 0.53 -11.13
N VAL A 84 -16.68 1.26 -10.07
CA VAL A 84 -15.38 1.93 -9.94
C VAL A 84 -14.26 0.90 -9.86
N LEU A 85 -14.46 -0.19 -9.12
CA LEU A 85 -13.47 -1.28 -9.05
C LEU A 85 -13.22 -1.87 -10.44
N GLN A 86 -14.28 -2.21 -11.17
CA GLN A 86 -14.19 -2.75 -12.53
C GLN A 86 -13.49 -1.77 -13.48
N PHE A 87 -13.84 -0.49 -13.40
CA PHE A 87 -13.22 0.56 -14.21
C PHE A 87 -11.73 0.71 -13.93
N LEU A 88 -11.31 0.78 -12.66
CA LEU A 88 -9.90 0.87 -12.26
C LEU A 88 -9.09 -0.34 -12.73
N LEU A 89 -9.67 -1.55 -12.65
CA LEU A 89 -9.03 -2.76 -13.17
C LEU A 89 -8.90 -2.72 -14.70
N GLY A 90 -9.94 -2.24 -15.39
CA GLY A 90 -9.93 -2.05 -16.85
C GLY A 90 -8.82 -1.08 -17.29
N LEU A 91 -8.71 0.07 -16.63
CA LEU A 91 -7.65 1.05 -16.87
C LEU A 91 -6.26 0.47 -16.61
N ARG A 92 -6.08 -0.25 -15.50
CA ARG A 92 -4.81 -0.92 -15.18
C ARG A 92 -4.42 -1.92 -16.27
N GLY A 93 -5.39 -2.69 -16.77
CA GLY A 93 -5.19 -3.63 -17.88
C GLY A 93 -4.82 -2.92 -19.18
N ALA A 94 -5.53 -1.84 -19.52
CA ALA A 94 -5.21 -1.04 -20.71
C ALA A 94 -3.81 -0.42 -20.63
N THR A 95 -3.43 0.14 -19.48
CA THR A 95 -2.11 0.75 -19.27
C THR A 95 -0.99 -0.26 -19.51
N ARG A 96 -1.10 -1.47 -18.93
CA ARG A 96 -0.10 -2.54 -19.16
C ARG A 96 0.06 -2.89 -20.63
N ARG A 97 -1.06 -3.05 -21.36
CA ARG A 97 -1.01 -3.33 -22.80
C ARG A 97 -0.34 -2.22 -23.62
N LEU A 98 -0.42 -0.97 -23.16
CA LEU A 98 0.28 0.15 -23.80
C LEU A 98 1.78 0.10 -23.47
N GLU A 99 2.14 -0.11 -22.21
CA GLU A 99 3.54 -0.26 -21.77
C GLU A 99 4.24 -1.43 -22.50
N ASP A 100 3.54 -2.54 -22.70
CA ASP A 100 4.06 -3.70 -23.43
C ASP A 100 4.31 -3.38 -24.93
N ARG A 101 3.52 -2.47 -25.53
CA ARG A 101 3.68 -2.03 -26.93
C ARG A 101 4.80 -1.02 -27.11
N ASP A 102 5.03 -0.16 -26.11
CA ASP A 102 6.08 0.86 -26.13
C ASP A 102 7.45 0.29 -25.72
N GLY A 103 7.47 -0.93 -25.16
CA GLY A 103 8.66 -1.65 -24.73
C GLY A 103 9.30 -2.56 -25.79
N GLU A 104 8.71 -2.64 -26.99
CA GLU A 104 9.20 -3.40 -28.15
C GLU A 104 9.77 -2.45 -29.23
#